data_AF-A0A838Q7M4-F1
#
_entry.id   AF-A0A838Q7M4-F1
#
_cell.length_a   1.000
_cell.length_b   1.000
_cell.length_c   1.000
_cell.angle_alpha   90.00
_cell.angle_beta   90.00
_cell.angle_gamma   90.00
#
_symmetry.space_group_name_H-M   'P 1'
#
loop_
_entity.id
_entity.type
_entity.pdbx_description
1 polymer ?
#
loop_
_entity_poly.entity_id
_entity_poly.type
_entity_poly.pdbx_seq_one_letter_code
_entity_poly.pdbx_strand_id
1 'polypeptide(L)'
;MRKLVHRPRRLRRSAGLRNVMREIRLSSHDFVLPLFVSEKLRERRAIGSMPGVFQLSVADAVEEAERAHELGLQAVLLFGIPAEKDEQGTAAFAENGISQQAVRAIKERCPDLVVITDVCLCEYMSHGHCGVTRRDGEHFHVLNDETVEVLAQTALSHAVAGADLVAPSDMMDGRIGAIRERLDAHGFEEIGIMSYAVKFASVFYGPFREAAESPPQFGDRRSYQMDCANAGEALREAELDVEEGADILMVKPALPYLDI
;
A
#
# COMPACT_ATOMS: atom_id res chain seq x y z
N MET A 1 37.32 14.64 42.07
CA MET A 1 36.38 13.85 41.22
C MET A 1 34.96 14.36 41.39
N ARG A 2 34.20 14.54 40.31
CA ARG A 2 32.78 14.94 40.38
C ARG A 2 31.90 13.80 40.91
N LYS A 3 31.05 14.08 41.90
CA LYS A 3 30.10 13.12 42.48
C LYS A 3 28.78 13.15 41.69
N LEU A 4 28.71 12.40 40.58
CA LEU A 4 27.48 12.29 39.78
C LEU A 4 26.47 11.34 40.47
N VAL A 5 25.30 11.88 40.84
CA VAL A 5 24.14 11.14 41.38
C VAL A 5 23.48 10.29 40.28
N HIS A 6 23.15 10.91 39.14
CA HIS A 6 22.53 10.25 37.99
C HIS A 6 23.58 9.67 37.05
N ARG A 7 23.47 8.37 36.76
CA ARG A 7 24.35 7.67 35.81
C ARG A 7 23.55 6.70 34.96
N PRO A 8 22.91 7.17 33.87
CA PRO A 8 22.08 6.33 33.00
C PRO A 8 22.81 5.10 32.45
N ARG A 9 24.15 5.19 32.28
CA ARG A 9 25.00 4.04 31.89
C ARG A 9 24.91 2.84 32.84
N ARG A 10 24.43 2.99 34.09
CA ARG A 10 24.22 1.88 35.04
C ARG A 10 23.30 0.79 34.47
N LEU A 11 22.28 1.18 33.70
CA LEU A 11 21.32 0.28 33.06
C LEU A 11 21.80 -0.26 31.69
N ARG A 12 22.96 0.18 31.21
CA ARG A 12 23.53 -0.19 29.90
C ARG A 12 24.81 -1.02 30.03
N ARG A 13 25.11 -1.58 31.20
CA ARG A 13 26.39 -2.27 31.46
C ARG A 13 26.44 -3.71 30.93
N SER A 14 25.30 -4.36 30.73
CA SER A 14 25.24 -5.75 30.23
C SER A 14 24.08 -5.95 29.27
N ALA A 15 24.13 -7.02 28.48
CA ALA A 15 23.03 -7.43 27.62
C ALA A 15 21.75 -7.72 28.43
N GLY A 16 21.87 -8.41 29.58
CA GLY A 16 20.73 -8.69 30.45
C GLY A 16 20.02 -7.42 30.94
N LEU A 17 20.76 -6.40 31.39
CA LEU A 17 20.16 -5.13 31.80
C LEU A 17 19.51 -4.37 30.66
N ARG A 18 20.16 -4.36 29.48
CA ARG A 18 19.56 -3.77 28.28
C ARG A 18 18.26 -4.48 27.89
N ASN A 19 18.20 -5.81 28.01
CA ASN A 19 17.01 -6.58 27.66
C ASN A 19 15.85 -6.34 28.64
N VAL A 20 16.11 -6.22 29.95
CA VAL A 20 15.07 -5.90 30.95
C VAL A 20 14.52 -4.49 30.76
N MET A 21 15.36 -3.53 30.35
CA MET A 21 14.99 -2.12 30.20
C MET A 21 14.53 -1.76 28.78
N ARG A 22 14.46 -2.70 27.85
CA ARG A 22 14.11 -2.43 26.45
C ARG A 22 12.61 -2.10 26.35
N GLU A 23 12.31 -0.92 25.84
CA GLU A 23 10.94 -0.41 25.68
C GLU A 23 10.26 -0.97 24.42
N ILE A 24 10.97 -1.03 23.29
CA ILE A 24 10.42 -1.48 22.00
C ILE A 24 10.97 -2.86 21.63
N ARG A 25 10.09 -3.75 21.21
CA ARG A 25 10.41 -5.09 20.68
C ARG A 25 9.64 -5.30 19.39
N LEU A 26 10.29 -5.91 18.42
CA LEU A 26 9.67 -6.33 17.18
C LEU A 26 9.51 -7.85 17.19
N SER A 27 8.45 -8.30 16.54
CA SER A 27 8.03 -9.68 16.34
C SER A 27 7.60 -9.86 14.88
N SER A 28 7.39 -11.10 14.44
CA SER A 28 6.91 -11.36 13.07
C SER A 28 5.52 -10.77 12.80
N HIS A 29 4.72 -10.51 13.85
CA HIS A 29 3.37 -9.97 13.73
C HIS A 29 3.36 -8.45 13.43
N ASP A 30 4.51 -7.78 13.55
CA ASP A 30 4.65 -6.35 13.25
C ASP A 30 4.95 -6.09 11.76
N PHE A 31 5.06 -7.14 10.94
CA PHE A 31 5.48 -7.04 9.54
C PHE A 31 4.39 -7.48 8.56
N VAL A 32 4.19 -6.66 7.52
CA VAL A 32 3.42 -6.97 6.31
C VAL A 32 4.42 -7.11 5.16
N LEU A 33 4.36 -8.21 4.39
CA LEU A 33 5.26 -8.43 3.25
C LEU A 33 4.63 -7.95 1.94
N PRO A 34 5.19 -6.92 1.28
CA PRO A 34 4.72 -6.49 -0.04
C PRO A 34 5.17 -7.45 -1.14
N LEU A 35 4.25 -7.80 -2.05
CA LEU A 35 4.50 -8.68 -3.20
C LEU A 35 4.08 -8.00 -4.49
N PHE A 36 4.96 -8.00 -5.50
CA PHE A 36 4.67 -7.50 -6.84
C PHE A 36 4.26 -8.67 -7.74
N VAL A 37 3.02 -8.71 -8.20
CA VAL A 37 2.49 -9.83 -8.99
C VAL A 37 2.22 -9.36 -10.41
N SER A 38 2.86 -10.00 -11.38
CA SER A 38 2.86 -9.59 -12.78
C SER A 38 2.23 -10.63 -13.69
N GLU A 39 1.25 -10.20 -14.48
CA GLU A 39 0.58 -11.03 -15.50
C GLU A 39 1.52 -11.40 -16.65
N LYS A 40 2.61 -10.64 -16.81
CA LYS A 40 3.58 -10.79 -17.91
C LYS A 40 4.53 -11.97 -17.71
N LEU A 41 4.54 -12.56 -16.52
CA LEU A 41 5.59 -13.48 -16.08
C LEU A 41 5.06 -14.90 -15.92
N ARG A 42 5.90 -15.86 -16.31
CA ARG A 42 5.74 -17.29 -15.98
C ARG A 42 6.66 -17.73 -14.84
N GLU A 43 7.67 -16.92 -14.54
CA GLU A 43 8.66 -17.14 -13.50
C GLU A 43 9.08 -15.78 -12.92
N ARG A 44 9.53 -15.76 -11.66
CA ARG A 44 9.97 -14.54 -10.97
C ARG A 44 11.09 -13.79 -11.71
N ARG A 45 11.02 -12.46 -11.71
CA ARG A 45 11.98 -11.54 -12.33
C ARG A 45 12.55 -10.58 -11.29
N ALA A 46 13.87 -10.51 -11.17
CA ALA A 46 14.53 -9.60 -10.23
C ALA A 46 14.29 -8.13 -10.59
N ILE A 47 14.14 -7.27 -9.58
CA ILE A 47 14.04 -5.82 -9.74
C ILE A 47 15.41 -5.20 -9.50
N GLY A 48 15.93 -4.44 -10.47
CA GLY A 48 17.31 -3.96 -10.47
C GLY A 48 17.60 -2.95 -9.34
N SER A 49 16.67 -2.02 -9.12
CA SER A 49 16.78 -1.03 -8.04
C SER A 49 16.45 -1.56 -6.64
N MET A 50 15.98 -2.80 -6.52
CA MET A 50 15.60 -3.43 -5.25
C MET A 50 16.24 -4.81 -5.11
N PRO A 51 17.55 -4.90 -4.78
CA PRO A 51 18.24 -6.18 -4.65
C PRO A 51 17.55 -7.14 -3.68
N GLY A 52 17.27 -8.36 -4.14
CA GLY A 52 16.55 -9.39 -3.38
C GLY A 52 15.03 -9.31 -3.50
N VAL A 53 14.48 -8.36 -4.26
CA VAL A 53 13.05 -8.23 -4.52
C VAL A 53 12.75 -8.60 -5.98
N PHE A 54 11.58 -9.19 -6.19
CA PHE A 54 11.17 -9.75 -7.47
C PHE A 54 9.76 -9.30 -7.83
N GLN A 55 9.50 -9.17 -9.13
CA GLN A 55 8.15 -9.35 -9.65
C GLN A 55 7.89 -10.86 -9.81
N LEU A 56 6.70 -11.29 -9.45
CA LEU A 56 6.34 -12.70 -9.31
C LEU A 56 5.25 -13.06 -10.31
N SER A 57 5.27 -14.31 -10.79
CA SER A 57 4.05 -14.92 -11.34
C SER A 57 3.05 -15.16 -10.20
N VAL A 58 1.78 -15.47 -10.51
CA VAL A 58 0.79 -15.84 -9.47
C VAL A 58 1.26 -17.06 -8.67
N ALA A 59 1.85 -18.06 -9.34
CA ALA A 59 2.37 -19.25 -8.68
C ALA A 59 3.52 -18.91 -7.71
N ASP A 60 4.49 -18.10 -8.15
CA ASP A 60 5.58 -17.64 -7.29
C ASP A 60 5.06 -16.79 -6.11
N ALA A 61 4.03 -15.98 -6.30
CA ALA A 61 3.43 -15.17 -5.24
C ALA A 61 2.78 -16.03 -4.15
N VAL A 62 2.12 -17.13 -4.54
CA VAL A 62 1.57 -18.11 -3.60
C VAL A 62 2.68 -18.78 -2.80
N GLU A 63 3.76 -19.22 -3.46
CA GLU A 63 4.91 -19.83 -2.77
C GLU A 63 5.57 -18.87 -1.76
N GLU A 64 5.74 -17.59 -2.12
CA GLU A 64 6.28 -16.58 -1.20
C GLU A 64 5.32 -16.28 -0.04
N ALA A 65 4.01 -16.26 -0.28
CA ALA A 65 3.00 -16.08 0.76
C ALA A 65 2.98 -17.26 1.76
N GLU A 66 3.04 -18.50 1.26
CA GLU A 66 3.18 -19.70 2.10
C GLU A 66 4.41 -19.61 3.00
N ARG A 67 5.56 -19.30 2.41
CA ARG A 67 6.81 -19.19 3.15
C ARG A 67 6.78 -18.06 4.18
N ALA A 68 6.18 -16.92 3.84
CA ALA A 68 6.01 -15.82 4.78
C ALA A 68 5.18 -16.25 5.99
N HIS A 69 4.08 -16.99 5.75
CA HIS A 69 3.23 -17.52 6.79
C HIS A 69 3.97 -18.53 7.69
N GLU A 70 4.74 -19.46 7.11
CA GLU A 70 5.58 -20.43 7.85
C GLU A 70 6.62 -19.74 8.76
N LEU A 71 7.11 -18.57 8.37
CA LEU A 71 8.02 -17.73 9.17
C LEU A 71 7.30 -16.90 10.24
N GLY A 72 5.97 -17.00 10.33
CA GLY A 72 5.13 -16.35 11.32
C GLY A 72 4.62 -14.96 10.94
N LEU A 73 4.76 -14.54 9.68
CA LEU A 73 4.09 -13.32 9.22
C LEU A 73 2.58 -13.57 9.13
N GLN A 74 1.81 -12.54 9.42
CA GLN A 74 0.35 -12.61 9.45
C GLN A 74 -0.29 -12.01 8.20
N ALA A 75 0.45 -11.21 7.41
CA ALA A 75 -0.12 -10.49 6.28
C ALA A 75 0.85 -10.29 5.10
N VAL A 76 0.27 -10.25 3.91
CA VAL A 76 0.91 -9.81 2.65
C VAL A 76 0.15 -8.64 2.04
N LEU A 77 0.86 -7.76 1.32
CA LEU A 77 0.29 -6.64 0.57
C LEU A 77 0.57 -6.81 -0.93
N LEU A 78 -0.48 -6.89 -1.74
CA LEU A 78 -0.35 -7.16 -3.17
C LEU A 78 -0.33 -5.89 -4.01
N PHE A 79 0.64 -5.82 -4.93
CA PHE A 79 0.71 -4.85 -6.02
C PHE A 79 0.61 -5.58 -7.35
N GLY A 80 -0.51 -5.40 -8.05
CA GLY A 80 -0.77 -6.01 -9.35
C GLY A 80 -0.14 -5.24 -10.50
N ILE A 81 0.46 -5.95 -11.45
CA ILE A 81 1.08 -5.39 -12.66
C ILE A 81 0.42 -6.06 -13.88
N PRO A 82 -0.55 -5.39 -14.52
CA PRO A 82 -1.31 -5.98 -15.62
C PRO A 82 -0.44 -6.11 -16.88
N ALA A 83 -0.81 -7.01 -17.78
CA ALA A 83 -0.14 -7.16 -19.08
C ALA A 83 -0.25 -5.90 -19.93
N GLU A 84 -1.44 -5.29 -19.93
CA GLU A 84 -1.78 -4.08 -20.70
C GLU A 84 -2.27 -2.96 -19.78
N LYS A 85 -2.02 -1.71 -20.19
CA LYS A 85 -2.44 -0.50 -19.49
C LYS A 85 -3.23 0.37 -20.45
N ASP A 86 -4.31 0.98 -19.98
CA ASP A 86 -5.16 1.87 -20.76
C ASP A 86 -5.44 3.18 -20.01
N GLU A 87 -6.14 4.14 -20.62
CA GLU A 87 -6.41 5.43 -19.98
C GLU A 87 -7.53 5.36 -18.92
N GLN A 88 -8.28 4.25 -18.87
CA GLN A 88 -9.39 4.06 -17.93
C GLN A 88 -9.00 3.20 -16.72
N GLY A 89 -7.82 2.57 -16.73
CA GLY A 89 -7.38 1.62 -15.73
C GLY A 89 -8.23 0.35 -15.67
N THR A 90 -8.80 -0.13 -16.80
CA THR A 90 -9.84 -1.19 -16.77
C THR A 90 -9.40 -2.49 -16.09
N ALA A 91 -8.11 -2.82 -16.19
CA ALA A 91 -7.52 -4.00 -15.55
C ALA A 91 -7.52 -3.93 -14.00
N ALA A 92 -7.69 -2.74 -13.40
CA ALA A 92 -7.71 -2.57 -11.95
C ALA A 92 -8.92 -3.25 -11.30
N PHE A 93 -10.06 -3.31 -12.00
CA PHE A 93 -11.32 -3.85 -11.48
C PHE A 93 -11.87 -5.01 -12.31
N ALA A 94 -11.08 -5.55 -13.24
CA ALA A 94 -11.47 -6.72 -14.02
C ALA A 94 -11.69 -7.94 -13.10
N GLU A 95 -12.74 -8.72 -13.34
CA GLU A 95 -13.05 -9.93 -12.55
C GLU A 95 -11.86 -10.91 -12.49
N ASN A 96 -11.14 -11.01 -13.61
CA ASN A 96 -9.92 -11.79 -13.78
C ASN A 96 -8.65 -10.91 -13.89
N GLY A 97 -8.63 -9.74 -13.24
CA GLY A 97 -7.41 -8.95 -13.13
C GLY A 97 -6.33 -9.65 -12.30
N ILE A 98 -5.08 -9.22 -12.46
CA ILE A 98 -3.91 -9.89 -11.84
C ILE A 98 -3.97 -9.89 -10.31
N SER A 99 -4.46 -8.81 -9.69
CA SER A 99 -4.62 -8.71 -8.24
C SER A 99 -5.70 -9.69 -7.75
N GLN A 100 -6.83 -9.75 -8.44
CA GLN A 100 -7.96 -10.63 -8.13
C GLN A 100 -7.56 -12.11 -8.27
N GLN A 101 -6.80 -12.46 -9.30
CA GLN A 101 -6.23 -13.80 -9.48
C GLN A 101 -5.28 -14.17 -8.34
N ALA A 102 -4.37 -13.26 -7.96
CA ALA A 102 -3.41 -13.47 -6.89
C ALA A 102 -4.10 -13.65 -5.51
N VAL A 103 -5.09 -12.81 -5.21
CA VAL A 103 -5.90 -12.92 -3.98
C VAL A 103 -6.53 -14.31 -3.89
N ARG A 104 -7.28 -14.72 -4.92
CA ARG A 104 -7.95 -16.04 -4.93
C ARG A 104 -6.98 -17.18 -4.72
N ALA A 105 -5.85 -17.17 -5.45
CA ALA A 105 -4.85 -18.22 -5.36
C ALA A 105 -4.17 -18.28 -3.97
N ILE A 106 -3.86 -17.13 -3.37
CA ILE A 106 -3.27 -17.08 -2.04
C ILE A 106 -4.28 -17.53 -0.98
N LYS A 107 -5.54 -17.07 -1.03
CA LYS A 107 -6.56 -17.47 -0.05
C LYS A 107 -6.93 -18.96 -0.16
N GLU A 108 -6.87 -19.55 -1.35
CA GLU A 108 -7.04 -21.00 -1.53
C GLU A 108 -5.94 -21.80 -0.82
N ARG A 109 -4.71 -21.31 -0.84
CA ARG A 109 -3.54 -22.02 -0.30
C ARG A 109 -3.25 -21.69 1.17
N CYS A 110 -3.46 -20.44 1.57
CA CYS A 110 -3.20 -19.87 2.88
C CYS A 110 -4.44 -19.12 3.41
N PRO A 111 -5.53 -19.81 3.74
CA PRO A 111 -6.79 -19.15 4.13
C PRO A 111 -6.65 -18.26 5.37
N ASP A 112 -5.73 -18.60 6.28
CA ASP A 112 -5.48 -17.87 7.53
C ASP A 112 -4.49 -16.69 7.36
N LEU A 113 -3.84 -16.55 6.20
CA LEU A 113 -3.00 -15.40 5.92
C LEU A 113 -3.87 -14.21 5.50
N VAL A 114 -3.63 -13.06 6.12
CA VAL A 114 -4.30 -11.81 5.76
C VAL A 114 -3.75 -11.30 4.43
N VAL A 115 -4.64 -11.14 3.45
CA VAL A 115 -4.31 -10.60 2.14
C VAL A 115 -4.84 -9.17 2.05
N ILE A 116 -3.89 -8.23 1.98
CA ILE A 116 -4.15 -6.81 1.78
C ILE A 116 -3.92 -6.50 0.30
N THR A 117 -4.82 -5.76 -0.33
CA THR A 117 -4.66 -5.31 -1.73
C THR A 117 -4.48 -3.81 -1.81
N ASP A 118 -3.49 -3.33 -2.57
CA ASP A 118 -3.40 -1.92 -2.94
C ASP A 118 -4.58 -1.51 -3.84
N VAL A 119 -5.24 -0.39 -3.51
CA VAL A 119 -6.29 0.23 -4.32
C VAL A 119 -5.72 1.55 -4.86
N CYS A 120 -5.29 1.51 -6.12
CA CYS A 120 -4.72 2.64 -6.85
C CYS A 120 -4.80 2.33 -8.36
N LEU A 121 -4.68 3.36 -9.21
CA LEU A 121 -4.75 3.19 -10.66
C LEU A 121 -3.38 3.32 -11.36
N CYS A 122 -2.30 3.62 -10.65
CA CYS A 122 -1.04 3.97 -11.30
C CYS A 122 -0.34 2.80 -12.00
N GLU A 123 -0.59 1.58 -11.55
CA GLU A 123 -0.16 0.33 -12.16
C GLU A 123 -0.94 0.01 -13.43
N TYR A 124 -2.16 0.51 -13.55
CA TYR A 124 -3.13 0.12 -14.59
C TYR A 124 -3.32 1.21 -15.65
N MET A 125 -3.06 2.47 -15.31
CA MET A 125 -3.18 3.58 -16.23
C MET A 125 -1.96 3.72 -17.14
N SER A 126 -2.21 3.90 -18.44
CA SER A 126 -1.17 4.05 -19.46
C SER A 126 -0.20 5.20 -19.15
N HIS A 127 -0.69 6.28 -18.52
CA HIS A 127 0.10 7.44 -18.15
C HIS A 127 0.75 7.36 -16.75
N GLY A 128 0.47 6.34 -15.93
CA GLY A 128 1.13 6.11 -14.63
C GLY A 128 0.76 7.07 -13.49
N HIS A 129 -0.37 7.80 -13.62
CA HIS A 129 -0.94 8.59 -12.51
C HIS A 129 -1.91 7.73 -11.69
N CYS A 130 -2.20 8.17 -10.46
CA CYS A 130 -3.09 7.44 -9.55
C CYS A 130 -4.58 7.53 -9.92
N GLY A 131 -4.94 8.27 -10.97
CA GLY A 131 -6.32 8.60 -11.27
C GLY A 131 -6.52 9.09 -12.70
N VAL A 132 -7.79 9.19 -13.09
CA VAL A 132 -8.26 9.61 -14.42
C VAL A 132 -7.69 11.00 -14.72
N THR A 133 -7.13 11.20 -15.90
CA THR A 133 -6.52 12.49 -16.26
C THR A 133 -7.32 13.23 -17.33
N ARG A 134 -7.31 14.57 -17.24
CA ARG A 134 -7.77 15.48 -18.29
C ARG A 134 -6.66 16.46 -18.63
N ARG A 135 -6.43 16.69 -19.92
CA ARG A 135 -5.53 17.73 -20.40
C ARG A 135 -6.28 19.01 -20.74
N ASP A 136 -5.72 20.15 -20.35
CA ASP A 136 -6.17 21.49 -20.71
C ASP A 136 -4.97 22.28 -21.24
N GLY A 137 -4.79 22.25 -22.57
CA GLY A 137 -3.60 22.78 -23.23
C GLY A 137 -2.32 22.07 -22.77
N GLU A 138 -1.40 22.84 -22.18
CA GLU A 138 -0.14 22.32 -21.61
C GLU A 138 -0.29 21.81 -20.17
N HIS A 139 -1.44 22.04 -19.52
CA HIS A 139 -1.72 21.58 -18.18
C HIS A 139 -2.43 20.22 -18.20
N PHE A 140 -2.30 19.49 -17.09
CA PHE A 140 -3.06 18.29 -16.84
C PHE A 140 -3.66 18.34 -15.43
N HIS A 141 -4.76 17.62 -15.27
CA HIS A 141 -5.46 17.45 -14.00
C HIS A 141 -5.68 15.95 -13.79
N VAL A 142 -5.44 15.49 -12.57
CA VAL A 142 -5.99 14.22 -12.09
C VAL A 142 -7.36 14.55 -11.52
N LEU A 143 -8.41 13.95 -12.07
CA LEU A 143 -9.79 14.23 -11.72
C LEU A 143 -10.18 13.44 -10.46
N ASN A 144 -10.54 14.13 -9.39
CA ASN A 144 -10.79 13.51 -8.08
C ASN A 144 -11.96 12.53 -8.12
N ASP A 145 -13.17 13.03 -8.35
CA ASP A 145 -14.41 12.28 -8.18
C ASP A 145 -14.53 11.14 -9.21
N GLU A 146 -14.13 11.41 -10.46
CA GLU A 146 -14.06 10.38 -11.51
C GLU A 146 -13.08 9.27 -11.17
N THR A 147 -11.99 9.58 -10.45
CA THR A 147 -11.05 8.58 -9.95
C THR A 147 -11.65 7.79 -8.79
N VAL A 148 -12.30 8.47 -7.84
CA VAL A 148 -12.93 7.85 -6.67
C VAL A 148 -13.94 6.77 -7.06
N GLU A 149 -14.75 7.02 -8.10
CA GLU A 149 -15.70 6.01 -8.60
C GLU A 149 -15.00 4.72 -9.07
N VAL A 150 -13.88 4.86 -9.79
CA VAL A 150 -13.09 3.72 -10.28
C VAL A 150 -12.39 3.01 -9.12
N LEU A 151 -11.84 3.76 -8.15
CA LEU A 151 -11.21 3.19 -6.95
C LEU A 151 -12.19 2.38 -6.12
N ALA A 152 -13.43 2.87 -5.94
CA ALA A 152 -14.47 2.14 -5.25
C ALA A 152 -14.81 0.83 -5.99
N GLN A 153 -14.91 0.87 -7.32
CA GLN A 153 -15.12 -0.33 -8.13
C GLN A 153 -13.94 -1.33 -8.00
N THR A 154 -12.70 -0.84 -7.98
CA THR A 154 -11.50 -1.64 -7.75
C THR A 154 -11.53 -2.30 -6.36
N ALA A 155 -11.80 -1.55 -5.30
CA ALA A 155 -11.91 -2.08 -3.95
C ALA A 155 -12.96 -3.19 -3.83
N LEU A 156 -14.15 -2.97 -4.41
CA LEU A 156 -15.19 -4.00 -4.47
C LEU A 156 -14.72 -5.26 -5.19
N SER A 157 -14.01 -5.12 -6.31
CA SER A 157 -13.49 -6.29 -7.04
C SER A 157 -12.46 -7.10 -6.24
N HIS A 158 -11.67 -6.43 -5.38
CA HIS A 158 -10.72 -7.10 -4.49
C HIS A 158 -11.44 -7.82 -3.35
N ALA A 159 -12.46 -7.19 -2.75
CA ALA A 159 -13.30 -7.82 -1.74
C ALA A 159 -14.02 -9.07 -2.29
N VAL A 160 -14.60 -8.98 -3.49
CA VAL A 160 -15.21 -10.13 -4.19
C VAL A 160 -14.20 -11.25 -4.44
N ALA A 161 -12.93 -10.94 -4.69
CA ALA A 161 -11.87 -11.93 -4.85
C ALA A 161 -11.46 -12.62 -3.53
N GLY A 162 -11.84 -12.06 -2.38
CA GLY A 162 -11.55 -12.59 -1.04
C GLY A 162 -10.43 -11.86 -0.30
N ALA A 163 -10.11 -10.61 -0.67
CA ALA A 163 -9.17 -9.79 0.10
C ALA A 163 -9.73 -9.53 1.50
N ASP A 164 -8.88 -9.58 2.52
CA ASP A 164 -9.28 -9.33 3.91
C ASP A 164 -9.29 -7.81 4.21
N LEU A 165 -8.37 -7.06 3.58
CA LEU A 165 -8.30 -5.60 3.65
C LEU A 165 -8.03 -4.99 2.28
N VAL A 166 -8.59 -3.81 2.05
CA VAL A 166 -8.23 -2.93 0.92
C VAL A 166 -7.41 -1.75 1.43
N ALA A 167 -6.39 -1.35 0.67
CA ALA A 167 -5.46 -0.30 1.08
C ALA A 167 -5.38 0.82 0.02
N PRO A 168 -6.28 1.83 0.07
CA PRO A 168 -6.33 2.93 -0.89
C PRO A 168 -5.10 3.81 -0.79
N SER A 169 -4.29 3.86 -1.86
CA SER A 169 -3.01 4.57 -1.88
C SER A 169 -2.95 5.73 -2.88
N ASP A 170 -4.08 6.06 -3.48
CA ASP A 170 -4.27 7.04 -4.54
C ASP A 170 -4.07 8.50 -4.08
N MET A 171 -4.46 8.86 -2.86
CA MET A 171 -4.53 10.22 -2.29
C MET A 171 -5.58 11.14 -2.92
N MET A 172 -6.74 10.60 -3.31
CA MET A 172 -7.90 11.40 -3.70
C MET A 172 -8.72 11.81 -2.46
N ASP A 173 -9.35 12.97 -2.52
CA ASP A 173 -10.23 13.45 -1.46
C ASP A 173 -11.51 12.60 -1.44
N GLY A 174 -11.98 12.17 -0.25
CA GLY A 174 -13.26 11.46 -0.10
C GLY A 174 -13.27 9.99 -0.50
N ARG A 175 -12.12 9.41 -0.94
CA ARG A 175 -12.10 8.02 -1.41
C ARG A 175 -12.45 7.00 -0.34
N ILE A 176 -12.14 7.27 0.93
CA ILE A 176 -12.37 6.30 2.01
C ILE A 176 -13.87 6.13 2.22
N GLY A 177 -14.61 7.24 2.30
CA GLY A 177 -16.06 7.22 2.44
C GLY A 177 -16.73 6.53 1.26
N ALA A 178 -16.31 6.86 0.03
CA ALA A 178 -16.86 6.23 -1.16
C ALA A 178 -16.57 4.73 -1.25
N ILE A 179 -15.37 4.29 -0.87
CA ILE A 179 -15.01 2.87 -0.81
C ILE A 179 -15.84 2.16 0.27
N ARG A 180 -15.96 2.75 1.47
CA ARG A 180 -16.76 2.23 2.57
C ARG A 180 -18.21 2.05 2.16
N GLU A 181 -18.86 3.10 1.66
CA GLU A 181 -20.25 3.07 1.19
C GLU A 181 -20.47 1.98 0.14
N ARG A 182 -19.54 1.84 -0.81
CA ARG A 182 -19.67 0.83 -1.86
C ARG A 182 -19.50 -0.59 -1.34
N LEU A 183 -18.54 -0.84 -0.44
CA LEU A 183 -18.35 -2.16 0.17
C LEU A 183 -19.61 -2.55 0.96
N ASP A 184 -20.10 -1.65 1.81
CA ASP A 184 -21.28 -1.88 2.65
C ASP A 184 -22.53 -2.14 1.79
N ALA A 185 -22.74 -1.35 0.73
CA ALA A 185 -23.87 -1.53 -0.19
C ALA A 185 -23.87 -2.88 -0.93
N HIS A 186 -22.73 -3.58 -0.98
CA HIS A 186 -22.59 -4.90 -1.60
C HIS A 186 -22.40 -6.04 -0.58
N GLY A 187 -22.59 -5.77 0.72
CA GLY A 187 -22.51 -6.78 1.78
C GLY A 187 -21.09 -7.14 2.22
N PHE A 188 -20.11 -6.26 1.97
CA PHE A 188 -18.70 -6.41 2.38
C PHE A 188 -18.37 -5.53 3.60
N GLU A 189 -19.31 -5.44 4.54
CA GLU A 189 -19.25 -4.59 5.74
C GLU A 189 -18.01 -4.89 6.62
N GLU A 190 -17.61 -6.17 6.68
CA GLU A 190 -16.48 -6.65 7.49
C GLU A 190 -15.10 -6.41 6.83
N ILE A 191 -15.04 -5.95 5.57
CA ILE A 191 -13.78 -5.70 4.89
C ILE A 191 -13.14 -4.43 5.44
N GLY A 192 -11.93 -4.56 5.98
CA GLY A 192 -11.19 -3.44 6.56
C GLY A 192 -10.56 -2.53 5.51
N ILE A 193 -10.50 -1.23 5.81
CA ILE A 193 -9.84 -0.22 4.98
C ILE A 193 -8.56 0.27 5.67
N MET A 194 -7.41 -0.04 5.06
CA MET A 194 -6.10 0.46 5.46
C MET A 194 -5.74 1.70 4.64
N SER A 195 -6.16 2.87 5.11
CA SER A 195 -5.92 4.11 4.39
C SER A 195 -4.44 4.51 4.41
N TYR A 196 -3.88 4.83 3.23
CA TYR A 196 -2.65 5.61 3.14
C TYR A 196 -2.94 7.10 3.42
N ALA A 197 -3.51 7.37 4.59
CA ALA A 197 -4.02 8.68 4.99
C ALA A 197 -2.99 9.79 4.84
N VAL A 198 -1.73 9.50 5.19
CA VAL A 198 -0.66 10.48 5.10
C VAL A 198 0.39 9.97 4.12
N LYS A 199 0.21 10.24 2.83
CA LYS A 199 1.18 9.86 1.78
C LYS A 199 1.79 11.09 1.12
N PHE A 200 3.04 11.34 1.46
CA PHE A 200 3.82 12.47 0.94
C PHE A 200 4.30 12.24 -0.50
N ALA A 201 4.43 13.34 -1.25
CA ALA A 201 5.04 13.42 -2.58
C ALA A 201 6.56 13.23 -2.51
N SER A 202 6.98 12.00 -2.26
CA SER A 202 8.35 11.66 -1.89
C SER A 202 9.23 11.18 -3.05
N VAL A 203 10.53 11.51 -2.96
CA VAL A 203 11.58 10.97 -3.84
C VAL A 203 11.98 9.53 -3.50
N PHE A 204 11.58 9.02 -2.33
CA PHE A 204 11.91 7.66 -1.89
C PHE A 204 11.19 6.54 -2.67
N TYR A 205 10.21 6.88 -3.52
CA TYR A 205 9.43 5.90 -4.29
C TYR A 205 10.06 5.48 -5.61
N GLY A 206 11.24 5.98 -5.98
CA GLY A 206 11.91 5.64 -7.24
C GLY A 206 11.98 4.14 -7.52
N PRO A 207 12.54 3.31 -6.61
CA PRO A 207 12.62 1.86 -6.81
C PRO A 207 11.24 1.18 -6.92
N PHE A 208 10.24 1.65 -6.16
CA PHE A 208 8.87 1.14 -6.27
C PHE A 208 8.28 1.38 -7.67
N ARG A 209 8.52 2.56 -8.27
CA ARG A 209 8.00 2.88 -9.60
C ARG A 209 8.59 1.98 -10.69
N GLU A 210 9.84 1.54 -10.54
CA GLU A 210 10.42 0.50 -11.39
C GLU A 210 9.74 -0.85 -11.15
N ALA A 211 9.60 -1.25 -9.89
CA ALA A 211 8.98 -2.52 -9.51
C ALA A 211 7.54 -2.66 -10.02
N ALA A 212 6.73 -1.60 -9.87
CA ALA A 212 5.31 -1.55 -10.26
C ALA A 212 5.08 -1.10 -11.71
N GLU A 213 6.16 -0.79 -12.45
CA GLU A 213 6.12 -0.24 -13.81
C GLU A 213 5.23 1.02 -13.94
N SER A 214 5.17 1.86 -12.90
CA SER A 214 4.22 2.98 -12.76
C SER A 214 4.85 4.39 -12.64
N PRO A 215 5.98 4.72 -13.28
CA PRO A 215 6.42 6.11 -13.32
C PRO A 215 5.39 6.97 -14.09
N PRO A 216 5.03 8.17 -13.59
CA PRO A 216 4.15 9.06 -14.34
C PRO A 216 4.85 9.49 -15.64
N GLN A 217 4.15 9.42 -16.76
CA GLN A 217 4.70 9.76 -18.08
C GLN A 217 4.82 11.28 -18.30
N PHE A 218 4.12 12.08 -17.49
CA PHE A 218 4.20 13.53 -17.48
C PHE A 218 4.01 14.06 -16.06
N GLY A 219 4.48 15.28 -15.81
CA GLY A 219 4.33 15.93 -14.52
C GLY A 219 4.89 15.14 -13.33
N ASP A 220 4.24 15.29 -12.19
CA ASP A 220 4.54 14.56 -10.97
C ASP A 220 3.23 14.28 -10.19
N ARG A 221 3.35 13.88 -8.92
CA ARG A 221 2.21 13.51 -8.06
C ARG A 221 1.88 14.58 -7.01
N ARG A 222 2.43 15.79 -7.11
CA ARG A 222 2.32 16.84 -6.08
C ARG A 222 0.99 17.57 -6.07
N SER A 223 0.13 17.35 -7.08
CA SER A 223 -1.22 17.91 -7.08
C SER A 223 -2.21 17.14 -6.19
N TYR A 224 -1.77 16.04 -5.56
CA TYR A 224 -2.61 15.19 -4.70
C TYR A 224 -1.82 14.49 -3.58
N GLN A 225 -0.55 14.11 -3.80
CA GLN A 225 0.31 13.67 -2.70
C GLN A 225 0.83 14.88 -1.91
N MET A 226 0.86 14.74 -0.59
CA MET A 226 1.13 15.84 0.34
C MET A 226 2.53 16.46 0.17
N ASP A 227 2.67 17.74 0.51
CA ASP A 227 3.98 18.36 0.65
C ASP A 227 4.71 17.82 1.89
N CYS A 228 5.95 17.37 1.69
CA CYS A 228 6.84 16.85 2.72
C CYS A 228 7.07 17.81 3.90
N ALA A 229 6.81 19.11 3.74
CA ALA A 229 6.99 20.13 4.77
C ALA A 229 5.81 20.27 5.76
N ASN A 230 4.68 19.57 5.54
CA ASN A 230 3.41 19.91 6.17
C ASN A 230 2.93 18.88 7.22
N ALA A 231 3.39 19.00 8.46
CA ALA A 231 2.92 18.14 9.56
C ALA A 231 1.47 18.44 9.99
N GLY A 232 1.05 19.70 9.96
CA GLY A 232 -0.33 20.08 10.34
C GLY A 232 -1.38 19.58 9.36
N GLU A 233 -1.04 19.51 8.08
CA GLU A 233 -1.89 18.92 7.03
C GLU A 233 -2.03 17.41 7.24
N ALA A 234 -0.95 16.72 7.62
CA ALA A 234 -0.96 15.27 7.86
C ALA A 234 -1.99 14.84 8.92
N LEU A 235 -2.09 15.60 10.01
CA LEU A 235 -3.08 15.33 11.05
C LEU A 235 -4.51 15.53 10.55
N ARG A 236 -4.72 16.51 9.68
CA ARG A 236 -6.03 16.78 9.10
C ARG A 236 -6.46 15.69 8.12
N GLU A 237 -5.56 15.23 7.26
CA GLU A 237 -5.81 14.09 6.35
C GLU A 237 -6.16 12.83 7.13
N ALA A 238 -5.41 12.55 8.19
CA ALA A 238 -5.68 11.42 9.08
C ALA A 238 -7.05 11.53 9.77
N GLU A 239 -7.44 12.72 10.24
CA GLU A 239 -8.74 12.95 10.88
C GLU A 239 -9.91 12.74 9.90
N LEU A 240 -9.80 13.27 8.67
CA LEU A 240 -10.81 13.09 7.62
C LEU A 240 -11.03 11.61 7.30
N ASP A 241 -9.96 10.84 7.14
CA ASP A 241 -10.07 9.40 6.85
C ASP A 241 -10.70 8.60 7.99
N VAL A 242 -10.48 9.00 9.25
CA VAL A 242 -11.16 8.40 10.40
C VAL A 242 -12.66 8.71 10.36
N GLU A 243 -13.04 9.95 10.06
CA GLU A 243 -14.45 10.35 9.92
C GLU A 243 -15.15 9.61 8.78
N GLU A 244 -14.41 9.30 7.72
CA GLU A 244 -14.88 8.52 6.56
C GLU A 244 -14.91 6.99 6.79
N GLY A 245 -14.38 6.50 7.91
CA GLY A 245 -14.49 5.08 8.30
C GLY A 245 -13.29 4.22 7.93
N ALA A 246 -12.07 4.77 7.89
CA ALA A 246 -10.85 3.97 7.81
C ALA A 246 -10.60 3.19 9.12
N ASP A 247 -10.22 1.92 9.00
CA ASP A 247 -9.93 1.04 10.14
C ASP A 247 -8.46 1.14 10.58
N ILE A 248 -7.57 1.45 9.63
CA ILE A 248 -6.13 1.61 9.84
C ILE A 248 -5.65 2.84 9.08
N LEU A 249 -4.84 3.66 9.72
CA LEU A 249 -4.17 4.80 9.09
C LEU A 249 -2.69 4.49 8.87
N MET A 250 -2.15 4.90 7.73
CA MET A 250 -0.75 4.71 7.37
C MET A 250 -0.07 6.03 6.98
N VAL A 251 1.14 6.22 7.51
CA VAL A 251 2.08 7.26 7.10
C VAL A 251 3.08 6.69 6.10
N LYS A 252 3.29 7.36 4.96
CA LYS A 252 4.21 6.95 3.90
C LYS A 252 4.96 8.14 3.29
N PRO A 253 6.30 8.09 3.18
CA PRO A 253 7.22 7.05 3.69
C PRO A 253 7.32 7.05 5.24
N ALA A 254 7.88 5.99 5.83
CA ALA A 254 7.94 5.86 7.29
C ALA A 254 9.19 6.50 7.94
N LEU A 255 10.40 5.97 7.66
CA LEU A 255 11.62 6.38 8.39
C LEU A 255 11.92 7.89 8.37
N PRO A 256 11.70 8.64 7.27
CA PRO A 256 11.90 10.08 7.26
C PRO A 256 10.79 10.89 7.96
N TYR A 257 9.73 10.25 8.45
CA TYR A 257 8.50 10.87 8.98
C TYR A 257 8.05 10.23 10.29
N LEU A 258 8.99 9.80 11.14
CA LEU A 258 8.66 9.22 12.46
C LEU A 258 8.09 10.24 13.45
N ASP A 259 8.17 11.53 13.13
CA ASP A 259 7.60 12.65 13.88
C ASP A 259 6.11 12.89 13.56
N ILE A 260 5.63 12.36 12.43
CA ILE A 260 4.24 12.35 12.00
C ILE A 260 3.52 11.16 12.64
#